data_AF-A0A2E0KVZ4-F1
#
_entry.id   AF-A0A2E0KVZ4-F1
#
_cell.length_a   1.000
_cell.length_b   1.000
_cell.length_c   1.000
_cell.angle_alpha   90.00
_cell.angle_beta   90.00
_cell.angle_gamma   90.00
#
_symmetry.space_group_name_H-M   'P 1'
#
loop_
_entity.id
_entity.type
_entity.pdbx_description
1 polymer ?
#
loop_
_entity_poly.entity_id
_entity_poly.type
_entity_poly.pdbx_seq_one_letter_code
_entity_poly.pdbx_strand_id
1 'polypeptide(L)' 'MSPDALRAFFRMGVWVTIVALILVVTVPRESAEFVVSICSLGVGVALISVVLLVQRLLR' A
#
# COMPACT_ATOMS: atom_id res chain seq x y z
N MET A 1 -1.72 10.91 -17.14
CA MET A 1 -0.59 10.15 -16.54
C MET A 1 -0.07 9.18 -17.57
N SER A 2 1.25 9.04 -17.73
CA SER A 2 1.80 7.98 -18.58
C SER A 2 1.52 6.61 -17.96
N PRO A 3 1.27 5.56 -18.77
CA PRO A 3 1.09 4.19 -18.28
C PRO A 3 2.22 3.70 -17.36
N ASP A 4 3.45 4.18 -17.61
CA ASP A 4 4.63 3.83 -16.84
C ASP A 4 4.60 4.40 -15.42
N ALA A 5 4.06 5.60 -15.24
CA ALA A 5 3.87 6.19 -13.92
C ALA A 5 2.87 5.37 -13.09
N LEU A 6 1.74 4.96 -13.69
CA LEU A 6 0.72 4.15 -13.00
C LEU A 6 1.29 2.79 -12.54
N ARG A 7 2.13 2.15 -13.37
CA ARG A 7 2.83 0.90 -13.02
C ARG A 7 3.84 1.09 -11.89
N ALA A 8 4.57 2.20 -11.89
CA ALA A 8 5.49 2.53 -10.80
C ALA A 8 4.75 2.72 -9.48
N PHE A 9 3.65 3.48 -9.48
CA PHE A 9 2.80 3.65 -8.29
C PHE A 9 2.22 2.33 -7.79
N PHE A 10 1.72 1.48 -8.69
CA PHE A 10 1.24 0.15 -8.33
C PHE A 10 2.32 -0.67 -7.61
N ARG A 11 3.53 -0.74 -8.19
CA ARG A 11 4.65 -1.50 -7.63
C ARG A 11 5.08 -0.96 -6.26
N MET A 12 5.10 0.36 -6.09
CA MET A 12 5.38 0.99 -4.80
C MET A 12 4.28 0.66 -3.77
N GLY A 13 3.00 0.74 -4.15
CA GLY A 13 1.89 0.38 -3.29
C GLY A 13 1.95 -1.08 -2.83
N VAL A 14 2.24 -2.00 -3.76
CA VAL A 14 2.44 -3.43 -3.45
C VAL A 14 3.60 -3.62 -2.48
N TRP A 15 4.74 -2.97 -2.72
CA TRP A 15 5.90 -3.07 -1.83
C TRP A 15 5.58 -2.59 -0.41
N VAL A 16 4.98 -1.39 -0.28
CA VAL A 16 4.58 -0.81 1.01
C VAL A 16 3.59 -1.73 1.73
N THR A 17 2.61 -2.28 1.01
CA THR A 17 1.61 -3.19 1.57
C THR A 17 2.26 -4.47 2.11
N ILE A 18 3.18 -5.09 1.36
CA ILE A 18 3.86 -6.32 1.80
C ILE A 18 4.72 -6.05 3.04
N VAL A 19 5.53 -4.99 3.03
CA VAL A 19 6.38 -4.65 4.17
C VAL A 19 5.54 -4.33 5.41
N ALA A 20 4.49 -3.52 5.25
CA ALA A 20 3.58 -3.20 6.34
C ALA A 20 2.86 -4.45 6.88
N LEU A 21 2.47 -5.38 6.02
CA LEU A 21 1.86 -6.65 6.43
C LEU A 21 2.83 -7.50 7.26
N ILE A 22 4.09 -7.58 6.84
CA ILE A 22 5.14 -8.27 7.61
C ILE A 22 5.26 -7.62 8.99
N LEU A 23 5.37 -6.29 9.05
CA LEU A 23 5.48 -5.56 10.32
C LEU A 23 4.26 -5.76 11.22
N VAL A 24 3.04 -5.75 10.68
CA VAL A 24 1.82 -6.04 11.46
C VAL A 24 1.85 -7.45 12.07
N VAL A 25 2.49 -8.42 11.42
CA VAL A 25 2.60 -9.80 11.95
C VAL A 25 3.76 -9.95 12.93
N THR A 26 4.86 -9.21 12.77
CA THR A 26 6.08 -9.38 13.58
C THR A 26 6.20 -8.42 14.76
N VAL A 27 5.57 -7.24 14.69
CA VAL A 27 5.68 -6.19 15.72
C VAL A 27 4.72 -6.46 16.89
N PRO A 28 5.17 -6.30 18.15
CA PRO A 28 4.30 -6.42 19.32
C PRO A 28 3.12 -5.45 19.30
N ARG A 29 1.91 -5.96 19.54
CA ARG A 29 0.65 -5.20 19.42
C ARG A 29 0.51 -4.02 20.38
N GLU A 30 1.22 -4.07 21.50
CA GLU A 30 1.21 -3.03 22.54
C GLU A 30 2.22 -1.90 22.29
N SER A 31 2.84 -1.88 21.11
CA SER A 31 3.80 -0.85 20.72
C SER A 31 3.20 0.22 19.79
N ALA A 32 3.75 1.43 19.83
CA ALA A 32 3.41 2.48 18.88
C ALA A 32 3.73 2.08 17.42
N GLU A 33 4.75 1.24 17.23
CA GLU A 33 5.17 0.73 15.92
C GLU A 33 4.08 -0.12 15.26
N PHE A 34 3.30 -0.86 16.05
CA PHE A 34 2.19 -1.65 15.53
C PHE A 34 1.10 -0.77 14.90
N VAL A 35 0.76 0.35 15.55
CA VAL A 35 -0.22 1.32 15.03
C VAL A 35 0.28 1.93 13.72
N VAL A 36 1.56 2.32 13.65
CA VAL A 36 2.18 2.84 12.44
C VAL A 36 2.16 1.80 11.31
N SER A 37 2.40 0.53 11.64
CA SER A 37 2.36 -0.58 10.68
C SER A 37 0.96 -0.79 10.11
N ILE A 38 -0.10 -0.73 10.94
CA ILE A 38 -1.50 -0.77 10.49
C ILE A 38 -1.84 0.41 9.58
N CYS A 39 -1.48 1.63 10.00
CA CYS A 39 -1.73 2.83 9.20
C CYS A 39 -1.03 2.75 7.83
N SER A 40 0.22 2.27 7.82
CA SER A 40 1.01 2.08 6.60
C SER A 40 0.40 1.02 5.69
N LEU A 41 -0.12 -0.07 6.26
CA LEU A 41 -0.86 -1.09 5.52
C LEU A 41 -2.10 -0.49 4.85
N GLY A 42 -2.86 0.32 5.60
CA GLY A 42 -4.01 1.05 5.07
C GLY A 42 -3.65 1.97 3.90
N VAL A 43 -2.56 2.73 4.00
CA VAL A 43 -2.06 3.59 2.93
C VAL A 43 -1.65 2.79 1.69
N GLY A 44 -0.95 1.66 1.87
CA GLY A 44 -0.56 0.78 0.77
C GLY A 44 -1.77 0.22 0.02
N VAL A 45 -2.77 -0.28 0.75
CA VAL A 45 -4.02 -0.79 0.18
C VAL A 45 -4.81 0.31 -0.54
N ALA A 46 -4.89 1.50 0.05
CA ALA A 46 -5.56 2.64 -0.56
C ALA A 46 -4.89 3.05 -1.88
N LEU A 47 -3.55 3.10 -1.91
CA LEU A 47 -2.78 3.46 -3.10
C LEU A 47 -3.00 2.45 -4.24
N ILE A 48 -2.96 1.15 -3.93
CA ILE A 48 -3.29 0.08 -4.90
C ILE A 48 -4.71 0.25 -5.42
N SER A 49 -5.67 0.47 -4.52
CA SER A 49 -7.09 0.61 -4.87
C SER A 49 -7.33 1.79 -5.81
N VAL A 50 -6.71 2.94 -5.53
CA VAL A 50 -6.79 4.14 -6.40
C VAL A 50 -6.21 3.86 -7.78
N VAL A 51 -5.05 3.19 -7.87
CA VAL A 51 -4.44 2.84 -9.16
C VAL A 51 -5.37 1.94 -9.98
N LEU A 52 -5.96 0.91 -9.36
CA LEU A 52 -6.91 0.01 -10.02
C LEU A 52 -8.17 0.75 -10.49
N LEU A 53 -8.68 1.67 -9.68
CA LEU A 53 -9.87 2.46 -10.00
C LEU A 53 -9.59 3.41 -11.18
N VAL A 54 -8.44 4.10 -11.18
CA VAL A 54 -7.99 4.94 -12.30
C VAL A 54 -7.80 4.12 -13.57
N GLN A 55 -7.18 2.94 -13.48
CA GLN A 55 -7.02 2.05 -14.64
C GLN A 55 -8.36 1.59 -15.21
N ARG A 56 -9.35 1.36 -14.35
CA ARG A 56 -10.71 0.98 -14.75
C ARG A 56 -11.48 2.13 -15.40
N LEU A 57 -11.27 3.38 -14.95
CA LEU A 57 -11.91 4.57 -15.53
C LEU A 57 -11.27 5.03 -16.85
N LEU A 58 -9.99 4.72 -17.06
CA LEU A 58 -9.26 5.04 -18.30
C LEU A 58 -9.45 3.99 -19.41
N ARG A 59 -10.06 2.84 -19.08
CA ARG A 59 -10.50 1.82 -20.05
C ARG A 59 -11.90 2.14 -20.54
#